data_AF-A0A3R6D4M2-F1
#
_entry.id   AF-A0A3R6D4M2-F1
#
_cell.length_a   1.000
_cell.length_b   1.000
_cell.length_c   1.000
_cell.angle_alpha   90.00
_cell.angle_beta   90.00
_cell.angle_gamma   90.00
#
_symmetry.space_group_name_H-M   'P 1'
#
loop_
_entity.id
_entity.type
_entity.pdbx_description
1 polymer ?
#
loop_
_entity_poly.entity_id
_entity_poly.type
_entity_poly.pdbx_seq_one_letter_code
_entity_poly.pdbx_strand_id
1 'polypeptide(L)'
;DIGKKGNSSELYAKAKATMDAGTTWSITLTNGRTMTYKIIGIAHDDLADGNGKAGLTFLTTSYRFGRWQMNATATNVGGWEASELRAKMNSGEIWNMLPADLQSKIKNVTKLTNNVGGGKANKNAAVTATTDKLFLLSYSEIVPTSYWASDYPWTSNEGTQYEAFRGKVMNNYSVNAAIAVGGYNHWWERTVQMTATQYFLFIDDEGDPSCHGTATNTYNIFPAFCF
;
A
#
# COMPACT_ATOMS: atom_id res chain seq x y z
N ASP A 1 -17.76 14.60 0.64
CA ASP A 1 -17.48 15.91 1.25
C ASP A 1 -15.99 16.10 1.50
N ILE A 2 -15.36 15.25 2.33
CA ILE A 2 -13.90 15.30 2.61
C ILE A 2 -13.05 15.35 1.33
N GLY A 3 -13.31 14.51 0.32
CA GLY A 3 -12.51 14.53 -0.92
C GLY A 3 -12.52 15.88 -1.68
N LYS A 4 -13.59 16.68 -1.51
CA LYS A 4 -13.73 18.01 -2.14
C LYS A 4 -13.22 19.15 -1.26
N LYS A 5 -13.44 19.07 0.05
CA LYS A 5 -13.15 20.16 1.01
C LYS A 5 -11.88 19.94 1.82
N GLY A 6 -11.29 18.76 1.78
CA GLY A 6 -10.14 18.38 2.60
C GLY A 6 -10.37 18.66 4.09
N ASN A 7 -9.43 19.41 4.68
CA ASN A 7 -9.47 19.85 6.08
C ASN A 7 -10.60 20.83 6.41
N SER A 8 -11.24 21.43 5.39
CA SER A 8 -12.36 22.35 5.55
C SER A 8 -13.72 21.63 5.58
N SER A 9 -13.73 20.29 5.49
CA SER A 9 -14.94 19.47 5.69
C SER A 9 -15.34 19.45 7.17
N GLU A 10 -16.63 19.61 7.45
CA GLU A 10 -17.20 19.43 8.81
C GLU A 10 -16.98 17.99 9.34
N LEU A 11 -16.73 17.03 8.44
CA LEU A 11 -16.44 15.64 8.79
C LEU A 11 -14.96 15.39 9.07
N TYR A 12 -14.07 16.34 8.77
CA TYR A 12 -12.62 16.15 8.91
C TYR A 12 -12.21 15.83 10.34
N ALA A 13 -12.67 16.60 11.31
CA ALA A 13 -12.33 16.40 12.73
C ALA A 13 -12.74 15.01 13.22
N LYS A 14 -13.92 14.54 12.81
CA LYS A 14 -14.41 13.19 13.14
C LYS A 14 -13.56 12.11 12.48
N ALA A 15 -13.24 12.25 11.19
CA ALA A 15 -12.38 11.31 10.48
C ALA A 15 -10.98 11.23 11.10
N LYS A 16 -10.40 12.38 11.46
CA LYS A 16 -9.11 12.46 12.12
C LYS A 16 -9.12 11.80 13.48
N ALA A 17 -10.09 12.11 14.34
CA ALA A 17 -10.21 11.47 15.65
C ALA A 17 -10.37 9.94 15.53
N THR A 18 -11.13 9.48 14.53
CA THR A 18 -11.34 8.05 14.26
C THR A 18 -10.05 7.36 13.80
N MET A 19 -9.27 8.02 12.93
CA MET A 19 -7.96 7.55 12.47
C MET A 19 -6.94 7.53 13.62
N ASP A 20 -6.86 8.61 14.40
CA ASP A 20 -5.92 8.73 15.53
C ASP A 20 -6.18 7.66 16.60
N ALA A 21 -7.46 7.38 16.88
CA ALA A 21 -7.89 6.32 17.80
C ALA A 21 -7.62 4.90 17.26
N GLY A 22 -7.28 4.75 15.98
CA GLY A 22 -7.05 3.44 15.36
C GLY A 22 -8.32 2.61 15.24
N THR A 23 -9.49 3.24 15.18
CA THR A 23 -10.78 2.54 15.08
C THR A 23 -10.80 1.62 13.88
N THR A 24 -11.16 0.36 14.12
CA THR A 24 -11.29 -0.67 13.09
C THR A 24 -12.74 -0.99 12.80
N TRP A 25 -13.06 -1.23 11.53
CA TRP A 25 -14.29 -1.88 11.11
C TRP A 25 -13.99 -3.27 10.59
N SER A 26 -15.04 -4.07 10.44
CA SER A 26 -14.96 -5.43 9.95
C SER A 26 -15.98 -5.69 8.85
N ILE A 27 -15.62 -6.54 7.89
CA ILE A 27 -16.51 -7.02 6.84
C ILE A 27 -16.18 -8.48 6.51
N THR A 28 -17.21 -9.28 6.22
CA THR A 28 -17.02 -10.67 5.82
C THR A 28 -16.75 -10.74 4.32
N LEU A 29 -15.62 -11.37 3.97
CA LEU A 29 -15.23 -11.68 2.61
C LEU A 29 -16.09 -12.82 2.05
N THR A 30 -16.12 -12.98 0.73
CA THR A 30 -16.88 -14.07 0.07
C THR A 30 -16.38 -15.47 0.43
N ASN A 31 -15.14 -15.58 0.93
CA ASN A 31 -14.57 -16.81 1.47
C ASN A 31 -14.99 -17.12 2.93
N GLY A 32 -15.91 -16.34 3.50
CA GLY A 32 -16.42 -16.51 4.88
C GLY A 32 -15.52 -15.94 5.98
N ARG A 33 -14.33 -15.41 5.65
CA ARG A 33 -13.42 -14.81 6.63
C ARG A 33 -13.76 -13.35 6.88
N THR A 34 -13.67 -12.91 8.13
CA THR A 34 -13.91 -11.51 8.51
C THR A 34 -12.62 -10.69 8.47
N MET A 35 -12.52 -9.80 7.49
CA MET A 35 -11.44 -8.82 7.31
C MET A 35 -11.70 -7.59 8.19
N THR A 36 -10.66 -7.10 8.87
CA THR A 36 -10.67 -5.79 9.55
C THR A 36 -9.91 -4.73 8.74
N TYR A 37 -10.29 -3.46 8.89
CA TYR A 37 -9.64 -2.33 8.24
C TYR A 37 -9.78 -1.04 9.06
N LYS A 38 -8.84 -0.08 8.88
CA LYS A 38 -8.79 1.22 9.57
C LYS A 38 -8.47 2.35 8.59
N ILE A 39 -8.78 3.59 8.95
CA ILE A 39 -8.36 4.77 8.17
C ILE A 39 -6.84 4.93 8.33
N ILE A 40 -6.14 5.19 7.23
CA ILE A 40 -4.73 5.60 7.23
C ILE A 40 -4.49 6.99 6.63
N GLY A 41 -5.41 7.47 5.79
CA GLY A 41 -5.30 8.78 5.16
C GLY A 41 -6.64 9.49 4.98
N ILE A 42 -6.60 10.82 4.93
CA ILE A 42 -7.76 11.70 4.81
C ILE A 42 -7.47 12.72 3.71
N ALA A 43 -8.24 12.68 2.61
CA ALA A 43 -7.95 13.46 1.40
C ALA A 43 -6.48 13.32 0.98
N HIS A 44 -5.98 12.07 0.96
CA HIS A 44 -4.58 11.76 0.65
C HIS A 44 -4.43 11.46 -0.85
N ASP A 45 -5.09 10.39 -1.29
CA ASP A 45 -4.97 9.85 -2.64
C ASP A 45 -5.81 10.62 -3.67
N ASP A 46 -5.26 10.80 -4.87
CA ASP A 46 -5.95 11.39 -6.00
C ASP A 46 -6.84 10.36 -6.71
N LEU A 47 -8.06 10.76 -7.05
CA LEU A 47 -8.95 9.95 -7.87
C LEU A 47 -8.39 9.83 -9.29
N ALA A 48 -8.48 8.63 -9.86
CA ALA A 48 -7.96 8.35 -11.20
C ALA A 48 -8.75 9.04 -12.33
N ASP A 49 -9.97 9.52 -12.04
CA ASP A 49 -10.81 10.25 -12.99
C ASP A 49 -10.48 11.75 -13.08
N GLY A 50 -9.50 12.22 -12.31
CA GLY A 50 -9.08 13.62 -12.27
C GLY A 50 -10.02 14.55 -11.49
N ASN A 51 -11.05 14.03 -10.82
CA ASN A 51 -12.05 14.83 -10.10
C ASN A 51 -11.62 15.23 -8.67
N GLY A 52 -10.32 15.30 -8.41
CA GLY A 52 -9.74 15.67 -7.12
C GLY A 52 -9.36 14.45 -6.28
N LYS A 53 -9.52 14.55 -4.95
CA LYS A 53 -9.05 13.54 -4.01
C LYS A 53 -10.14 12.60 -3.55
N ALA A 54 -9.75 11.36 -3.27
CA ALA A 54 -10.60 10.44 -2.51
C ALA A 54 -10.82 10.99 -1.10
N GLY A 55 -11.95 10.66 -0.47
CA GLY A 55 -12.28 11.16 0.86
C GLY A 55 -11.39 10.53 1.93
N LEU A 56 -11.35 9.20 1.97
CA LEU A 56 -10.63 8.43 2.98
C LEU A 56 -9.86 7.29 2.31
N THR A 57 -8.67 7.02 2.83
CA THR A 57 -7.86 5.85 2.50
C THR A 57 -7.88 4.89 3.67
N PHE A 58 -8.19 3.63 3.39
CA PHE A 58 -8.24 2.56 4.39
C PHE A 58 -7.12 1.56 4.15
N LEU A 59 -6.60 0.99 5.23
CA LEU A 59 -5.69 -0.16 5.22
C LEU A 59 -6.36 -1.33 5.93
N THR A 60 -6.37 -2.48 5.28
CA THR A 60 -6.78 -3.73 5.93
C THR A 60 -5.79 -4.10 7.02
N THR A 61 -6.22 -4.71 8.11
CA THR A 61 -5.38 -4.98 9.31
C THR A 61 -5.35 -6.45 9.71
N SER A 62 -5.74 -7.33 8.79
CA SER A 62 -5.85 -8.77 9.07
C SER A 62 -5.42 -9.60 7.86
N TYR A 63 -4.82 -10.76 8.11
CA TYR A 63 -4.26 -11.68 7.11
C TYR A 63 -5.32 -12.53 6.38
N ARG A 64 -6.53 -11.98 6.19
CA ARG A 64 -7.71 -12.78 5.76
C ARG A 64 -7.74 -13.08 4.28
N PHE A 65 -7.00 -12.32 3.47
CA PHE A 65 -6.73 -12.63 2.07
C PHE A 65 -5.74 -13.78 1.87
N GLY A 66 -5.02 -14.20 2.92
CA GLY A 66 -3.96 -15.21 2.81
C GLY A 66 -2.63 -14.64 2.32
N ARG A 67 -1.71 -15.55 1.99
CA ARG A 67 -0.36 -15.22 1.53
C ARG A 67 -0.25 -15.35 0.02
N TRP A 68 0.41 -14.40 -0.62
CA TRP A 68 0.49 -14.28 -2.07
C TRP A 68 1.93 -14.07 -2.53
N GLN A 69 2.23 -14.55 -3.72
CA GLN A 69 3.43 -14.16 -4.47
C GLN A 69 3.20 -12.82 -5.15
N MET A 70 4.27 -12.05 -5.36
CA MET A 70 4.19 -10.88 -6.23
C MET A 70 4.06 -11.34 -7.69
N ASN A 71 4.89 -12.31 -8.11
CA ASN A 71 4.94 -12.89 -9.45
C ASN A 71 5.26 -14.40 -9.40
N ALA A 72 4.87 -15.16 -10.44
CA ALA A 72 5.15 -16.60 -10.53
C ALA A 72 6.64 -16.90 -10.78
N THR A 73 7.40 -15.93 -11.30
CA THR A 73 8.86 -16.04 -11.53
C THR A 73 9.62 -14.98 -10.73
N ALA A 74 10.90 -15.22 -10.49
CA ALA A 74 11.77 -14.34 -9.70
C ALA A 74 12.15 -13.07 -10.50
N THR A 75 11.17 -12.20 -10.73
CA THR A 75 11.34 -10.96 -11.50
C THR A 75 10.56 -9.81 -10.87
N ASN A 76 11.12 -8.61 -10.94
CA ASN A 76 10.46 -7.34 -10.68
C ASN A 76 10.44 -6.42 -11.92
N VAL A 77 10.77 -6.96 -13.10
CA VAL A 77 10.70 -6.23 -14.37
C VAL A 77 9.26 -5.76 -14.60
N GLY A 78 9.09 -4.48 -14.91
CA GLY A 78 7.77 -3.85 -15.04
C GLY A 78 7.14 -3.41 -13.71
N GLY A 79 7.84 -3.62 -12.58
CA GLY A 79 7.43 -3.18 -11.25
C GLY A 79 6.03 -3.61 -10.83
N TRP A 80 5.36 -2.76 -10.05
CA TRP A 80 4.01 -3.00 -9.55
C TRP A 80 2.99 -3.13 -10.68
N GLU A 81 3.06 -2.28 -11.70
CA GLU A 81 2.11 -2.26 -12.82
C GLU A 81 2.01 -3.62 -13.52
N ALA A 82 3.15 -4.26 -13.79
CA ALA A 82 3.24 -5.56 -14.44
C ALA A 82 3.07 -6.76 -13.49
N SER A 83 2.95 -6.53 -12.18
CA SER A 83 2.93 -7.62 -11.21
C SER A 83 1.63 -8.42 -11.26
N GLU A 84 1.74 -9.75 -11.20
CA GLU A 84 0.59 -10.65 -11.20
C GLU A 84 -0.31 -10.41 -9.98
N LEU A 85 0.28 -10.09 -8.83
CA LEU A 85 -0.46 -9.74 -7.61
C LEU A 85 -1.37 -8.53 -7.82
N ARG A 86 -0.89 -7.49 -8.52
CA ARG A 86 -1.70 -6.31 -8.85
C ARG A 86 -2.91 -6.68 -9.69
N ALA A 87 -2.73 -7.53 -10.70
CA ALA A 87 -3.84 -8.01 -11.53
C ALA A 87 -4.89 -8.77 -10.69
N LYS A 88 -4.45 -9.66 -9.80
CA LYS A 88 -5.32 -10.37 -8.86
C LYS A 88 -6.08 -9.42 -7.92
N MET A 89 -5.45 -8.32 -7.49
CA MET A 89 -6.04 -7.31 -6.61
C MET A 89 -7.05 -6.38 -7.29
N ASN A 90 -6.95 -6.13 -8.59
CA ASN A 90 -7.75 -5.10 -9.27
C ASN A 90 -8.91 -5.62 -10.12
N SER A 91 -8.85 -6.89 -10.53
CA SER A 91 -9.92 -7.55 -11.31
C SER A 91 -9.97 -9.06 -11.12
N GLY A 92 -8.99 -9.67 -10.44
CA GLY A 92 -8.89 -11.11 -10.29
C GLY A 92 -9.37 -11.65 -8.95
N GLU A 93 -8.70 -12.73 -8.51
CA GLU A 93 -9.12 -13.55 -7.37
C GLU A 93 -9.27 -12.76 -6.07
N ILE A 94 -8.32 -11.87 -5.74
CA ILE A 94 -8.35 -11.07 -4.51
C ILE A 94 -9.47 -10.03 -4.57
N TRP A 95 -9.66 -9.36 -5.72
CA TRP A 95 -10.79 -8.43 -5.91
C TRP A 95 -12.13 -9.14 -5.68
N ASN A 96 -12.29 -10.35 -6.22
CA ASN A 96 -13.50 -11.15 -6.12
C ASN A 96 -13.75 -11.73 -4.71
N MET A 97 -12.79 -11.59 -3.78
CA MET A 97 -13.01 -11.89 -2.36
C MET A 97 -13.83 -10.81 -1.66
N LEU A 98 -13.89 -9.58 -2.19
CA LEU A 98 -14.65 -8.49 -1.60
C LEU A 98 -16.15 -8.66 -1.87
N PRO A 99 -17.03 -8.41 -0.88
CA PRO A 99 -18.47 -8.39 -1.12
C PRO A 99 -18.87 -7.23 -2.04
N ALA A 100 -19.94 -7.44 -2.82
CA ALA A 100 -20.42 -6.47 -3.83
C ALA A 100 -20.69 -5.07 -3.26
N ASP A 101 -21.22 -4.98 -2.04
CA ASP A 101 -21.48 -3.71 -1.35
C ASP A 101 -20.20 -2.91 -1.06
N LEU A 102 -19.06 -3.58 -0.86
CA LEU A 102 -17.78 -2.92 -0.70
C LEU A 102 -17.18 -2.58 -2.06
N GLN A 103 -17.22 -3.51 -3.01
CA GLN A 103 -16.73 -3.30 -4.38
C GLN A 103 -17.36 -2.05 -5.04
N SER A 104 -18.67 -1.85 -4.85
CA SER A 104 -19.40 -0.71 -5.42
C SER A 104 -19.02 0.66 -4.85
N LYS A 105 -18.37 0.69 -3.67
CA LYS A 105 -17.97 1.93 -2.98
C LYS A 105 -16.51 2.30 -3.25
N ILE A 106 -15.65 1.31 -3.51
CA ILE A 106 -14.23 1.51 -3.77
C ILE A 106 -14.04 2.38 -5.02
N LYS A 107 -13.19 3.39 -4.89
CA LYS A 107 -12.80 4.29 -5.98
C LYS A 107 -11.49 3.84 -6.62
N ASN A 108 -11.38 4.11 -7.91
CA ASN A 108 -10.11 4.04 -8.61
C ASN A 108 -9.26 5.26 -8.21
N VAL A 109 -8.03 5.02 -7.77
CA VAL A 109 -7.07 6.07 -7.41
C VAL A 109 -5.78 5.94 -8.21
N THR A 110 -5.09 7.05 -8.35
CA THR A 110 -3.78 7.12 -8.99
C THR A 110 -2.70 6.77 -7.98
N LYS A 111 -1.87 5.75 -8.26
CA LYS A 111 -0.70 5.41 -7.44
C LYS A 111 0.58 5.60 -8.25
N LEU A 112 1.55 6.30 -7.67
CA LEU A 112 2.88 6.44 -8.26
C LEU A 112 3.80 5.33 -7.76
N THR A 113 4.62 4.78 -8.65
CA THR A 113 5.66 3.80 -8.31
C THR A 113 6.64 3.63 -9.47
N ASN A 114 7.79 3.01 -9.22
CA ASN A 114 8.71 2.59 -10.27
C ASN A 114 8.15 1.34 -10.99
N ASN A 115 7.56 1.56 -12.17
CA ASN A 115 7.04 0.50 -13.04
C ASN A 115 8.04 0.00 -14.09
N VAL A 116 9.34 0.29 -13.93
CA VAL A 116 10.39 -0.27 -14.78
C VAL A 116 10.99 -1.52 -14.14
N GLY A 117 11.18 -1.48 -12.82
CA GLY A 117 11.81 -2.53 -12.04
C GLY A 117 13.07 -2.06 -11.31
N GLY A 118 13.65 -2.97 -10.53
CA GLY A 118 14.88 -2.74 -9.79
C GLY A 118 16.15 -2.83 -10.64
N GLY A 119 17.30 -2.81 -9.97
CA GLY A 119 18.61 -2.97 -10.59
C GLY A 119 19.34 -1.64 -10.83
N LYS A 120 20.68 -1.72 -10.89
CA LYS A 120 21.56 -0.54 -11.09
C LYS A 120 21.23 0.27 -12.35
N ALA A 121 20.75 -0.37 -13.42
CA ALA A 121 20.33 0.30 -14.65
C ALA A 121 19.14 1.25 -14.42
N ASN A 122 18.30 0.97 -13.42
CA ASN A 122 17.09 1.70 -13.11
C ASN A 122 17.27 2.65 -11.89
N LYS A 123 18.52 3.03 -11.59
CA LYS A 123 18.85 3.96 -10.49
C LYS A 123 18.05 5.27 -10.55
N ASN A 124 17.86 5.79 -11.77
CA ASN A 124 17.16 7.05 -12.03
C ASN A 124 15.84 6.85 -12.78
N ALA A 125 15.18 5.69 -12.61
CA ALA A 125 13.90 5.44 -13.24
C ALA A 125 12.87 6.52 -12.84
N ALA A 126 12.05 6.97 -13.80
CA ALA A 126 10.91 7.82 -13.49
C ALA A 126 9.81 6.97 -12.84
N VAL A 127 9.13 7.52 -11.84
CA VAL A 127 7.89 6.93 -11.34
C VAL A 127 6.78 7.19 -12.36
N THR A 128 5.91 6.20 -12.57
CA THR A 128 4.73 6.34 -13.42
C THR A 128 3.47 5.97 -12.64
N ALA A 129 2.33 6.40 -13.16
CA ALA A 129 1.03 6.23 -12.52
C ALA A 129 0.38 4.90 -12.90
N THR A 130 -0.19 4.20 -11.91
CA THR A 130 -1.19 3.14 -12.10
C THR A 130 -2.56 3.62 -11.64
N THR A 131 -3.61 3.03 -12.22
CA THR A 131 -5.00 3.19 -11.76
C THR A 131 -5.39 1.94 -10.98
N ASP A 132 -5.57 2.09 -9.66
CA ASP A 132 -5.78 0.97 -8.75
C ASP A 132 -7.08 1.14 -7.93
N LYS A 133 -7.84 0.05 -7.77
CA LYS A 133 -8.92 -0.12 -6.80
C LYS A 133 -8.37 -0.58 -5.45
N LEU A 134 -7.54 -1.62 -5.51
CA LEU A 134 -6.78 -2.15 -4.38
C LEU A 134 -5.29 -1.99 -4.69
N PHE A 135 -4.52 -1.55 -3.69
CA PHE A 135 -3.07 -1.37 -3.82
C PHE A 135 -2.36 -1.80 -2.54
N LEU A 136 -1.09 -2.16 -2.65
CA LEU A 136 -0.19 -2.29 -1.50
C LEU A 136 0.49 -0.94 -1.27
N LEU A 137 0.88 -0.63 -0.04
CA LEU A 137 1.61 0.61 0.25
C LEU A 137 2.99 0.59 -0.42
N SER A 138 3.47 1.76 -0.84
CA SER A 138 4.87 1.93 -1.21
C SER A 138 5.68 2.28 0.02
N TYR A 139 6.99 2.08 -0.07
CA TYR A 139 7.92 2.43 0.98
C TYR A 139 7.81 3.91 1.41
N SER A 140 7.73 4.84 0.44
CA SER A 140 7.59 6.29 0.73
C SER A 140 6.22 6.69 1.30
N GLU A 141 5.24 5.81 1.25
CA GLU A 141 3.94 6.01 1.92
C GLU A 141 3.94 5.52 3.38
N ILE A 142 4.95 4.74 3.76
CA ILE A 142 5.14 4.19 5.10
C ILE A 142 6.10 5.09 5.91
N VAL A 143 7.21 5.51 5.31
CA VAL A 143 8.29 6.29 5.98
C VAL A 143 8.36 7.74 5.47
N PRO A 144 8.84 8.71 6.26
CA PRO A 144 8.85 10.12 5.85
C PRO A 144 9.89 10.43 4.77
N THR A 145 11.01 9.70 4.73
CA THR A 145 12.05 9.86 3.71
C THR A 145 12.72 8.51 3.51
N SER A 146 12.93 8.13 2.24
CA SER A 146 13.55 6.86 1.92
C SER A 146 15.01 6.81 2.39
N TYR A 147 15.43 5.67 2.95
CA TYR A 147 16.83 5.40 3.27
C TYR A 147 17.74 5.48 2.03
N TRP A 148 17.21 5.12 0.87
CA TRP A 148 17.96 5.09 -0.39
C TRP A 148 17.81 6.34 -1.24
N ALA A 149 17.16 7.40 -0.76
CA ALA A 149 16.81 8.58 -1.58
C ALA A 149 18.02 9.23 -2.29
N SER A 150 19.21 9.19 -1.69
CA SER A 150 20.44 9.74 -2.28
C SER A 150 20.93 8.95 -3.49
N ASP A 151 20.70 7.64 -3.50
CA ASP A 151 21.13 6.75 -4.60
C ASP A 151 19.98 6.42 -5.55
N TYR A 152 18.79 6.16 -5.05
CA TYR A 152 17.62 5.79 -5.83
C TYR A 152 16.51 6.80 -5.56
N PRO A 153 16.55 8.01 -6.18
CA PRO A 153 15.63 9.11 -5.84
C PRO A 153 14.16 8.76 -5.98
N TRP A 154 13.82 7.86 -6.90
CA TRP A 154 12.45 7.41 -7.12
C TRP A 154 11.84 6.75 -5.88
N THR A 155 12.64 6.19 -4.97
CA THR A 155 12.15 5.56 -3.73
C THR A 155 11.50 6.54 -2.74
N SER A 156 11.65 7.87 -2.95
CA SER A 156 10.91 8.91 -2.20
C SER A 156 9.76 9.53 -3.02
N ASN A 157 9.55 9.08 -4.26
CA ASN A 157 8.59 9.68 -5.20
C ASN A 157 7.40 8.76 -5.50
N GLU A 158 7.25 7.64 -4.78
CA GLU A 158 6.16 6.66 -4.97
C GLU A 158 4.91 6.99 -4.15
N GLY A 159 4.77 8.24 -3.70
CA GLY A 159 3.75 8.70 -2.75
C GLY A 159 4.38 9.35 -1.52
N THR A 160 3.54 9.83 -0.61
CA THR A 160 3.97 10.50 0.63
C THR A 160 3.43 9.78 1.85
N GLN A 161 4.13 9.88 2.99
CA GLN A 161 3.72 9.19 4.21
C GLN A 161 2.26 9.49 4.60
N TYR A 162 1.48 8.41 4.75
CA TYR A 162 0.10 8.47 5.20
C TYR A 162 -0.03 9.07 6.61
N GLU A 163 -1.10 9.82 6.84
CA GLU A 163 -1.33 10.59 8.07
C GLU A 163 -1.27 9.72 9.33
N ALA A 164 -1.77 8.49 9.27
CA ALA A 164 -1.76 7.57 10.41
C ALA A 164 -0.35 7.11 10.85
N PHE A 165 0.66 7.25 9.98
CA PHE A 165 2.04 6.85 10.28
C PHE A 165 2.91 8.02 10.76
N ARG A 166 2.46 9.27 10.59
CA ARG A 166 3.23 10.46 10.99
C ARG A 166 3.51 10.45 12.49
N GLY A 167 4.80 10.57 12.85
CA GLY A 167 5.26 10.51 14.23
C GLY A 167 5.21 9.12 14.87
N LYS A 168 4.81 8.08 14.13
CA LYS A 168 4.73 6.68 14.60
C LYS A 168 5.65 5.73 13.83
N VAL A 169 5.88 6.00 12.55
CA VAL A 169 6.83 5.30 11.68
C VAL A 169 7.90 6.30 11.29
N MET A 170 9.04 6.24 11.97
CA MET A 170 10.15 7.19 11.81
C MET A 170 11.44 6.51 11.35
N ASN A 171 11.59 5.22 11.65
CA ASN A 171 12.73 4.45 11.20
C ASN A 171 12.48 3.98 9.77
N ASN A 172 13.40 4.32 8.87
CA ASN A 172 13.33 3.89 7.47
C ASN A 172 14.21 2.66 7.19
N TYR A 173 15.14 2.33 8.08
CA TYR A 173 16.00 1.16 7.98
C TYR A 173 16.15 0.49 9.36
N SER A 174 15.02 0.30 10.04
CA SER A 174 14.92 -0.38 11.33
C SER A 174 13.44 -0.58 11.69
N VAL A 175 13.21 -1.31 12.77
CA VAL A 175 11.88 -1.70 13.25
C VAL A 175 11.02 -0.50 13.66
N ASN A 176 9.72 -0.60 13.37
CA ASN A 176 8.69 0.33 13.81
C ASN A 176 7.49 -0.45 14.36
N ALA A 177 7.27 -0.38 15.68
CA ALA A 177 6.17 -1.09 16.35
C ALA A 177 4.78 -0.77 15.77
N ALA A 178 4.59 0.41 15.16
CA ALA A 178 3.32 0.85 14.59
C ALA A 178 2.87 0.05 13.34
N ILE A 179 3.80 -0.64 12.68
CA ILE A 179 3.55 -1.47 11.48
C ILE A 179 3.96 -2.93 11.68
N ALA A 180 4.38 -3.30 12.88
CA ALA A 180 4.67 -4.67 13.26
C ALA A 180 3.38 -5.52 13.28
N VAL A 181 3.49 -6.76 12.80
CA VAL A 181 2.37 -7.72 12.75
C VAL A 181 2.61 -8.96 13.61
N GLY A 182 3.86 -9.19 14.04
CA GLY A 182 4.27 -10.26 14.92
C GLY A 182 4.13 -11.67 14.35
N GLY A 183 4.70 -12.64 15.07
CA GLY A 183 4.52 -14.07 14.80
C GLY A 183 5.10 -14.53 13.46
N TYR A 184 6.27 -14.02 13.06
CA TYR A 184 6.94 -14.36 11.79
C TYR A 184 6.09 -14.09 10.55
N ASN A 185 5.19 -13.11 10.65
CA ASN A 185 4.38 -12.65 9.52
C ASN A 185 5.06 -11.47 8.83
N HIS A 186 5.22 -11.56 7.53
CA HIS A 186 5.70 -10.45 6.70
C HIS A 186 4.59 -10.02 5.76
N TRP A 187 4.65 -8.77 5.27
CA TRP A 187 3.68 -8.28 4.31
C TRP A 187 4.27 -7.37 3.24
N TRP A 188 3.80 -7.58 2.02
CA TRP A 188 4.34 -6.95 0.83
C TRP A 188 4.13 -5.43 0.78
N GLU A 189 5.15 -4.75 0.26
CA GLU A 189 5.05 -3.42 -0.31
C GLU A 189 5.01 -3.50 -1.84
N ARG A 190 4.48 -2.47 -2.51
CA ARG A 190 4.55 -2.40 -3.99
C ARG A 190 5.91 -1.94 -4.52
N THR A 191 6.74 -1.36 -3.66
CA THR A 191 8.07 -0.84 -4.02
C THR A 191 9.00 -1.98 -4.43
N VAL A 192 9.59 -1.86 -5.62
CA VAL A 192 10.62 -2.80 -6.09
C VAL A 192 11.90 -2.61 -5.29
N GLN A 193 12.68 -3.68 -5.13
CA GLN A 193 14.00 -3.57 -4.52
C GLN A 193 14.97 -2.88 -5.49
N MET A 194 15.79 -1.97 -4.97
CA MET A 194 16.57 -1.03 -5.77
C MET A 194 17.72 -1.66 -6.56
N THR A 195 18.48 -2.60 -5.97
CA THR A 195 19.78 -3.05 -6.52
C THR A 195 19.69 -4.33 -7.35
N ALA A 196 18.57 -5.05 -7.29
CA ALA A 196 18.37 -6.34 -7.91
C ALA A 196 16.99 -6.44 -8.60
N THR A 197 16.91 -7.33 -9.58
CA THR A 197 15.79 -7.41 -10.52
C THR A 197 14.76 -8.49 -10.14
N GLN A 198 14.85 -9.05 -8.94
CA GLN A 198 14.07 -10.23 -8.52
C GLN A 198 13.23 -9.98 -7.27
N TYR A 199 13.44 -8.86 -6.58
CA TYR A 199 12.91 -8.64 -5.24
C TYR A 199 11.97 -7.43 -5.17
N PHE A 200 11.03 -7.50 -4.25
CA PHE A 200 10.19 -6.40 -3.80
C PHE A 200 10.41 -6.17 -2.31
N LEU A 201 10.15 -4.96 -1.84
CA LEU A 201 10.21 -4.65 -0.41
C LEU A 201 9.02 -5.29 0.32
N PHE A 202 9.23 -5.58 1.60
CA PHE A 202 8.19 -6.02 2.52
C PHE A 202 8.49 -5.48 3.91
N ILE A 203 7.46 -5.40 4.74
CA ILE A 203 7.59 -5.13 6.17
C ILE A 203 7.69 -6.46 6.91
N ASP A 204 8.75 -6.63 7.70
CA ASP A 204 8.94 -7.85 8.49
C ASP A 204 7.98 -7.93 9.70
N ASP A 205 8.09 -8.98 10.51
CA ASP A 205 7.18 -9.16 11.64
C ASP A 205 7.40 -8.18 12.79
N GLU A 206 8.59 -7.59 12.88
CA GLU A 206 8.98 -6.56 13.85
C GLU A 206 8.69 -5.13 13.36
N GLY A 207 8.32 -4.97 12.08
CA GLY A 207 7.92 -3.70 11.49
C GLY A 207 9.07 -2.94 10.82
N ASP A 208 10.10 -3.63 10.30
CA ASP A 208 11.14 -3.02 9.47
C ASP A 208 10.66 -2.97 7.99
N PRO A 209 10.44 -1.77 7.42
CA PRO A 209 9.99 -1.61 6.02
C PRO A 209 11.12 -1.74 4.98
N SER A 210 12.37 -1.97 5.41
CA SER A 210 13.52 -2.03 4.51
C SER A 210 13.86 -3.45 4.03
N CYS A 211 13.11 -4.44 4.52
CA CYS A 211 13.28 -5.84 4.18
C CYS A 211 12.83 -6.12 2.75
N HIS A 212 13.32 -7.22 2.17
CA HIS A 212 13.03 -7.59 0.79
C HIS A 212 12.99 -9.10 0.59
N GLY A 213 12.12 -9.52 -0.32
CA GLY A 213 11.92 -10.94 -0.63
C GLY A 213 11.74 -11.16 -2.12
N THR A 214 12.08 -12.37 -2.56
CA THR A 214 11.99 -12.74 -3.98
C THR A 214 10.53 -12.65 -4.40
N ALA A 215 10.26 -12.22 -5.62
CA ALA A 215 8.89 -12.07 -6.13
C ALA A 215 8.05 -13.37 -6.04
N THR A 216 8.71 -14.54 -6.00
CA THR A 216 8.10 -15.87 -5.83
C THR A 216 7.86 -16.29 -4.39
N ASN A 217 8.35 -15.54 -3.39
CA ASN A 217 8.03 -15.81 -1.99
C ASN A 217 6.55 -15.52 -1.72
N THR A 218 5.97 -16.18 -0.73
CA THR A 218 4.59 -15.89 -0.31
C THR A 218 4.58 -15.10 0.98
N TYR A 219 4.02 -13.90 0.99
CA TYR A 219 3.82 -13.09 2.19
C TYR A 219 2.38 -12.64 2.31
N ASN A 220 1.99 -12.17 3.49
CA ASN A 220 0.66 -11.62 3.68
C ASN A 220 0.49 -10.36 2.82
N ILE A 221 -0.76 -10.04 2.52
CA ILE A 221 -1.10 -8.77 1.90
C ILE A 221 -2.04 -8.00 2.81
N PHE A 222 -1.84 -6.69 2.84
CA PHE A 222 -2.71 -5.75 3.54
C PHE A 222 -3.16 -4.73 2.49
N PRO A 223 -4.12 -5.10 1.60
CA PRO A 223 -4.64 -4.16 0.61
C PRO A 223 -5.12 -2.86 1.27
N ALA A 224 -4.80 -1.75 0.63
CA ALA A 224 -5.38 -0.45 0.86
C ALA A 224 -6.39 -0.12 -0.26
N PHE A 225 -7.36 0.71 0.06
CA PHE A 225 -8.42 1.14 -0.84
C PHE A 225 -9.02 2.48 -0.41
N CYS A 226 -9.70 3.16 -1.34
CA CYS A 226 -10.24 4.49 -1.11
C CYS A 226 -11.75 4.58 -1.36
N PHE A 227 -12.42 5.50 -0.66
CA PHE A 227 -13.82 5.90 -0.89
C PHE A 227 -13.94 7.36 -1.33
#